data_AF-A0A0S2JJ51-F1
#
_entry.id   AF-A0A0S2JJ51-F1
#
_cell.length_a   1.000
_cell.length_b   1.000
_cell.length_c   1.000
_cell.angle_alpha   90.00
_cell.angle_beta   90.00
_cell.angle_gamma   90.00
#
_symmetry.space_group_name_H-M   'P 1'
#
loop_
_entity.id
_entity.type
_entity.pdbx_description
1 polymer ?
#
loop_
_entity_poly.entity_id
_entity_poly.type
_entity_poly.pdbx_seq_one_letter_code
_entity_poly.pdbx_strand_id
1 'polypeptide(L)'
;MSDMSETTLTPATLYIVATPIGNLGDISQRAIDILTQVDVIACEDTRHTGKLLAAFAIKNKTMSLHDHNERQRQDQVASMLQEGKTIALVSDAGTPLISDPGFHIVRHCRSLGLKVSPIPGPCAVISALSVAGLPTDRFTFEGFLPSKSAARQVKLANLLEEPRTMVFYDAPRRAIDTLADIVKVLGGQRHVVISRELTKTFETIHSDTAENLLVWLQEDANQLKGEMVLIIEGNKIDADAIPAKAIDTLKLLLAEMKPKKACAITAEIYGVKKNALYDIALSIKS
;
A
#
# COMPACT_ATOMS: atom_id res chain seq x y z
N MET A 1 -24.08 -20.85 -2.03
CA MET A 1 -22.80 -21.13 -2.72
C MET A 1 -22.96 -22.46 -3.43
N SER A 2 -23.60 -22.46 -4.59
CA SER A 2 -23.79 -23.65 -5.40
C SER A 2 -22.56 -23.81 -6.30
N ASP A 3 -21.89 -24.95 -6.11
CA ASP A 3 -21.34 -25.79 -7.17
C ASP A 3 -20.22 -25.19 -8.05
N MET A 4 -18.96 -25.42 -7.67
CA MET A 4 -17.81 -25.71 -8.57
C MET A 4 -16.67 -26.25 -7.70
N SER A 5 -16.59 -27.57 -7.49
CA SER A 5 -15.41 -28.20 -6.86
C SER A 5 -14.22 -28.34 -7.81
N GLU A 6 -14.43 -28.11 -9.11
CA GLU A 6 -13.38 -28.18 -10.14
C GLU A 6 -13.06 -26.79 -10.68
N THR A 7 -11.78 -26.41 -10.61
CA THR A 7 -11.27 -25.19 -11.24
C THR A 7 -11.23 -25.37 -12.77
N THR A 8 -12.20 -24.80 -13.47
CA THR A 8 -12.23 -24.80 -14.94
C THR A 8 -11.48 -23.59 -15.51
N LEU A 9 -10.50 -23.83 -16.38
CA LEU A 9 -9.89 -22.78 -17.19
C LEU A 9 -10.89 -22.23 -18.20
N THR A 10 -11.06 -20.90 -18.21
CA THR A 10 -11.50 -20.21 -19.43
C THR A 10 -10.33 -20.15 -20.43
N PRO A 11 -10.51 -20.59 -21.69
CA PRO A 11 -9.54 -20.40 -22.77
C PRO A 11 -9.19 -18.93 -23.03
N ALA A 12 -8.10 -18.65 -23.75
CA ALA A 12 -7.73 -17.29 -24.19
C ALA A 12 -7.72 -16.24 -23.06
N THR A 13 -7.27 -16.62 -21.86
CA THR A 13 -7.36 -15.79 -20.65
C THR A 13 -5.99 -15.58 -20.01
N LEU A 14 -5.71 -14.32 -19.65
CA LEU A 14 -4.62 -13.95 -18.77
C LEU A 14 -5.09 -14.00 -17.31
N TYR A 15 -4.58 -14.97 -16.54
CA TYR A 15 -4.83 -15.09 -15.11
C TYR A 15 -3.80 -14.30 -14.32
N ILE A 16 -4.25 -13.46 -13.39
CA ILE A 16 -3.37 -12.77 -12.45
C ILE A 16 -3.35 -13.61 -11.17
N VAL A 17 -2.25 -14.27 -10.89
CA VAL A 17 -2.17 -15.30 -9.83
C VAL A 17 -1.27 -14.83 -8.71
N ALA A 18 -1.86 -14.61 -7.54
CA ALA A 18 -1.09 -14.28 -6.35
C ALA A 18 -0.29 -15.48 -5.83
N THR A 19 0.97 -15.23 -5.46
CA THR A 19 1.92 -16.21 -4.90
C THR A 19 2.14 -15.96 -3.41
N PRO A 20 2.62 -16.95 -2.64
CA PRO A 20 3.00 -16.76 -1.24
C PRO A 20 3.94 -15.56 -0.99
N ILE A 21 3.82 -14.94 0.19
CA ILE A 21 4.69 -13.84 0.64
C ILE A 21 5.76 -14.29 1.66
N GLY A 22 5.89 -15.60 1.89
CA GLY A 22 6.85 -16.16 2.84
C GLY A 22 6.57 -17.60 3.22
N ASN A 23 5.29 -18.00 3.28
CA ASN A 23 4.86 -19.35 3.62
C ASN A 23 4.15 -20.05 2.46
N LEU A 24 4.70 -21.19 2.02
CA LEU A 24 4.11 -21.97 0.92
C LEU A 24 2.66 -22.40 1.19
N GLY A 25 2.25 -22.53 2.45
CA GLY A 25 0.87 -22.86 2.83
C GLY A 25 -0.18 -21.81 2.47
N ASP A 26 0.23 -20.58 2.13
CA ASP A 26 -0.69 -19.48 1.83
C ASP A 26 -1.15 -19.45 0.36
N ILE A 27 -0.61 -20.31 -0.50
CA ILE A 27 -1.11 -20.42 -1.87
C ILE A 27 -2.50 -21.07 -1.88
N SER A 28 -3.44 -20.49 -2.64
CA SER A 28 -4.77 -21.08 -2.75
C SER A 28 -4.76 -22.32 -3.64
N GLN A 29 -5.66 -23.27 -3.37
CA GLN A 29 -5.84 -24.43 -4.25
C GLN A 29 -6.13 -24.00 -5.69
N ARG A 30 -6.95 -22.95 -5.88
CA ARG A 30 -7.26 -22.42 -7.21
C ARG A 30 -6.03 -21.87 -7.93
N ALA A 31 -5.08 -21.26 -7.21
CA ALA A 31 -3.82 -20.82 -7.82
C ALA A 31 -2.99 -22.02 -8.29
N ILE A 32 -2.86 -23.08 -7.48
CA ILE A 32 -2.18 -24.33 -7.88
C ILE A 32 -2.84 -24.93 -9.13
N ASP A 33 -4.17 -25.05 -9.14
CA ASP A 33 -4.92 -25.62 -10.25
C ASP A 33 -4.70 -24.83 -11.54
N ILE A 34 -4.79 -23.50 -11.48
CA ILE A 34 -4.56 -22.62 -12.64
C ILE A 34 -3.13 -22.76 -13.13
N LEU A 35 -2.13 -22.66 -12.25
CA LEU A 35 -0.71 -22.76 -12.63
C LEU A 35 -0.37 -24.13 -13.24
N THR A 36 -1.06 -25.19 -12.83
CA THR A 36 -0.90 -26.55 -13.39
C THR A 36 -1.52 -26.67 -14.78
N GLN A 37 -2.60 -25.95 -15.06
CA GLN A 37 -3.37 -26.13 -16.30
C GLN A 37 -3.02 -25.12 -17.41
N VAL A 38 -2.49 -23.93 -17.10
CA VAL A 38 -2.18 -22.90 -18.11
C VAL A 38 -1.08 -23.34 -19.08
N ASP A 39 -1.11 -22.85 -20.32
CA ASP A 39 -0.08 -23.18 -21.31
C ASP A 39 1.30 -22.61 -20.92
N VAL A 40 1.33 -21.40 -20.36
CA VAL A 40 2.57 -20.68 -19.98
C VAL A 40 2.38 -19.87 -18.70
N ILE A 41 3.42 -19.84 -17.88
CA ILE A 41 3.51 -18.97 -16.69
C ILE A 41 4.49 -17.83 -17.00
N ALA A 42 3.98 -16.61 -17.10
CA ALA A 42 4.77 -15.39 -17.13
C ALA A 42 5.17 -15.00 -15.70
N CYS A 43 6.46 -14.87 -15.43
CA CYS A 43 6.97 -14.56 -14.09
C CYS A 43 8.14 -13.56 -14.12
N GLU A 44 8.28 -12.80 -13.05
CA GLU A 44 9.34 -11.81 -12.88
C GLU A 44 10.73 -12.46 -12.89
N ASP A 45 11.02 -13.31 -11.89
CA ASP A 45 12.20 -14.17 -11.86
C ASP A 45 11.82 -15.65 -12.01
N THR A 46 12.27 -16.26 -13.11
CA THR A 46 12.06 -17.68 -13.42
C THR A 46 12.75 -18.61 -12.42
N ARG A 47 13.84 -18.17 -11.79
CA ARG A 47 14.56 -18.94 -10.74
C ARG A 47 13.80 -18.89 -9.42
N HIS A 48 13.23 -17.74 -9.06
CA HIS A 48 12.39 -17.61 -7.87
C HIS A 48 11.13 -18.46 -8.03
N THR A 49 10.39 -18.20 -9.11
CA THR A 49 9.15 -18.92 -9.43
C THR A 49 9.40 -20.42 -9.59
N GLY A 50 10.54 -20.83 -10.14
CA GLY A 50 10.91 -22.24 -10.28
C GLY A 50 10.91 -23.01 -8.96
N LYS A 51 11.28 -22.38 -7.83
CA LYS A 51 11.21 -23.03 -6.50
C LYS A 51 9.78 -23.27 -6.06
N LEU A 52 8.89 -22.29 -6.27
CA LEU A 52 7.47 -22.41 -5.99
C LEU A 52 6.85 -23.55 -6.82
N LEU A 53 7.09 -23.54 -8.13
CA LEU A 53 6.56 -24.56 -9.03
C LEU A 53 7.07 -25.97 -8.67
N ALA A 54 8.34 -26.10 -8.30
CA ALA A 54 8.91 -27.35 -7.84
C ALA A 54 8.25 -27.87 -6.55
N ALA A 55 7.97 -26.99 -5.59
CA ALA A 55 7.30 -27.36 -4.33
C ALA A 55 5.89 -27.94 -4.55
N PHE A 56 5.21 -27.54 -5.63
CA PHE A 56 3.88 -28.05 -6.00
C PHE A 56 3.90 -29.00 -7.20
N ALA A 57 5.07 -29.49 -7.61
CA ALA A 57 5.26 -30.40 -8.75
C ALA A 57 4.68 -29.88 -10.09
N ILE A 58 4.62 -28.57 -10.28
CA ILE A 58 4.13 -27.90 -11.49
C ILE A 58 5.25 -27.86 -12.54
N LYS A 59 4.96 -28.35 -13.76
CA LYS A 59 5.96 -28.53 -14.85
C LYS A 59 5.76 -27.59 -16.04
N ASN A 60 4.85 -26.64 -15.91
CA ASN A 60 4.44 -25.75 -16.98
C ASN A 60 5.61 -24.85 -17.41
N LYS A 61 5.62 -24.46 -18.69
CA LYS A 61 6.68 -23.62 -19.23
C LYS A 61 6.62 -22.22 -18.62
N THR A 62 7.78 -21.68 -18.25
CA THR A 62 7.90 -20.31 -17.76
C THR A 62 8.42 -19.37 -18.84
N MET A 63 7.94 -18.13 -18.85
CA MET A 63 8.52 -17.03 -19.60
C MET A 63 8.85 -15.87 -18.64
N SER A 64 10.01 -15.25 -18.80
CA SER A 64 10.36 -14.08 -17.98
C SER A 64 9.57 -12.85 -18.42
N LEU A 65 9.01 -12.11 -17.45
CA LEU A 65 8.27 -10.87 -17.64
C LEU A 65 8.50 -9.96 -16.44
N HIS A 66 9.28 -8.89 -16.64
CA HIS A 66 9.68 -7.94 -15.59
C HIS A 66 9.59 -6.50 -16.12
N ASP A 67 9.70 -5.50 -15.25
CA ASP A 67 9.48 -4.07 -15.59
C ASP A 67 10.24 -3.61 -16.83
N HIS A 68 11.50 -4.04 -16.99
CA HIS A 68 12.31 -3.65 -18.13
C HIS A 68 11.87 -4.23 -19.49
N ASN A 69 11.07 -5.29 -19.52
CA ASN A 69 10.71 -5.99 -20.75
C ASN A 69 9.19 -6.08 -21.02
N GLU A 70 8.34 -5.70 -20.06
CA GLU A 70 6.89 -5.92 -20.18
C GLU A 70 6.28 -5.27 -21.43
N ARG A 71 6.75 -4.08 -21.83
CA ARG A 71 6.30 -3.42 -23.06
C ARG A 71 6.69 -4.16 -24.33
N GLN A 72 7.86 -4.81 -24.34
CA GLN A 72 8.32 -5.57 -25.50
C GLN A 72 7.59 -6.92 -25.60
N ARG A 73 7.17 -7.48 -24.46
CA ARG A 73 6.48 -8.77 -24.40
C ARG A 73 4.96 -8.68 -24.49
N GLN A 74 4.37 -7.49 -24.41
CA GLN A 74 2.91 -7.32 -24.44
C GLN A 74 2.28 -7.90 -25.72
N ASP A 75 2.91 -7.69 -26.88
CA ASP A 75 2.39 -8.18 -28.17
C ASP A 75 2.51 -9.72 -28.25
N GLN A 76 3.60 -10.27 -27.70
CA GLN A 76 3.79 -11.73 -27.60
C GLN A 76 2.70 -12.36 -26.74
N VAL A 77 2.41 -11.79 -25.57
CA VAL A 77 1.34 -12.26 -24.67
C VAL A 77 -0.01 -12.15 -25.35
N ALA A 78 -0.30 -11.03 -26.01
CA ALA A 78 -1.55 -10.83 -26.73
C ALA A 78 -1.74 -11.85 -27.87
N SER A 79 -0.71 -12.09 -28.68
CA SER A 79 -0.74 -13.09 -29.78
C SER A 79 -1.07 -14.48 -29.25
N MET A 80 -0.39 -14.91 -28.18
CA MET A 80 -0.66 -16.21 -27.57
C MET A 80 -2.12 -16.33 -27.08
N LEU A 81 -2.65 -15.30 -26.43
CA LEU A 81 -4.06 -15.30 -26.01
C LEU A 81 -5.03 -15.35 -27.20
N GLN A 82 -4.73 -14.63 -28.28
CA GLN A 82 -5.52 -14.65 -29.53
C GLN A 82 -5.47 -16.02 -30.23
N GLU A 83 -4.37 -16.75 -30.10
CA GLU A 83 -4.22 -18.15 -30.54
C GLU A 83 -4.96 -19.15 -29.63
N GLY A 84 -5.67 -18.68 -28.61
CA GLY A 84 -6.44 -19.49 -27.69
C GLY A 84 -5.68 -19.98 -26.45
N LYS A 85 -4.40 -19.60 -26.30
CA LYS A 85 -3.58 -20.00 -25.15
C LYS A 85 -4.04 -19.34 -23.87
N THR A 86 -3.75 -20.01 -22.76
CA THR A 86 -3.99 -19.49 -21.41
C THR A 86 -2.66 -19.19 -20.74
N ILE A 87 -2.59 -18.04 -20.06
CA ILE A 87 -1.35 -17.55 -19.47
C ILE A 87 -1.63 -17.19 -18.01
N ALA A 88 -0.77 -17.62 -17.09
CA ALA A 88 -0.75 -17.09 -15.72
C ALA A 88 0.37 -16.06 -15.61
N LEU A 89 0.08 -14.89 -15.05
CA LEU A 89 1.07 -13.91 -14.61
C LEU A 89 1.23 -14.04 -13.09
N VAL A 90 2.46 -14.23 -12.64
CA VAL A 90 2.87 -14.23 -11.23
C VAL A 90 3.98 -13.22 -10.99
N SER A 91 4.07 -12.69 -9.78
CA SER A 91 5.24 -11.97 -9.27
C SER A 91 6.02 -12.87 -8.32
N ASP A 92 7.20 -12.41 -7.91
CA ASP A 92 8.04 -13.17 -6.98
C ASP A 92 7.32 -13.43 -5.65
N ALA A 93 6.54 -12.48 -5.16
CA ALA A 93 5.72 -12.67 -3.96
C ALA A 93 4.44 -11.84 -3.99
N GLY A 94 3.35 -12.42 -3.49
CA GLY A 94 2.09 -11.70 -3.31
C GLY A 94 1.29 -11.53 -4.60
N THR A 95 0.56 -10.43 -4.69
CA THR A 95 -0.37 -10.18 -5.80
C THR A 95 0.33 -9.37 -6.89
N PRO A 96 0.45 -9.89 -8.13
CA PRO A 96 1.05 -9.15 -9.24
C PRO A 96 0.39 -7.79 -9.44
N LEU A 97 1.14 -6.83 -10.01
CA LEU A 97 0.78 -5.43 -10.21
C LEU A 97 0.77 -4.55 -8.94
N ILE A 98 0.87 -5.11 -7.73
CA ILE A 98 0.90 -4.35 -6.49
C ILE A 98 2.36 -4.09 -6.08
N SER A 99 2.92 -3.02 -6.63
CA SER A 99 4.37 -2.73 -6.60
C SER A 99 5.24 -3.78 -7.30
N ASP A 100 4.64 -4.49 -8.26
CA ASP A 100 5.24 -5.52 -9.11
C ASP A 100 4.94 -5.24 -10.60
N PRO A 101 5.68 -5.83 -11.56
CA PRO A 101 5.41 -5.74 -12.99
C PRO A 101 4.02 -6.28 -13.40
N GLY A 102 3.59 -5.93 -14.62
CA GLY A 102 2.38 -6.49 -15.24
C GLY A 102 1.32 -5.47 -15.62
N PHE A 103 1.45 -4.22 -15.18
CA PHE A 103 0.49 -3.16 -15.47
C PHE A 103 0.33 -2.96 -16.99
N HIS A 104 1.44 -2.88 -17.74
CA HIS A 104 1.38 -2.66 -19.18
C HIS A 104 0.73 -3.84 -19.91
N ILE A 105 1.00 -5.08 -19.48
CA ILE A 105 0.41 -6.29 -20.04
C ILE A 105 -1.10 -6.30 -19.86
N VAL A 106 -1.59 -6.07 -18.63
CA VAL A 106 -3.02 -6.06 -18.33
C VAL A 106 -3.71 -4.95 -19.11
N ARG A 107 -3.13 -3.74 -19.15
CA ARG A 107 -3.67 -2.62 -19.91
C ARG A 107 -3.76 -2.96 -21.41
N HIS A 108 -2.70 -3.53 -21.97
CA HIS A 108 -2.65 -3.89 -23.38
C HIS A 108 -3.69 -4.96 -23.72
N CYS A 109 -3.75 -6.06 -22.95
CA CYS A 109 -4.74 -7.11 -23.14
C CYS A 109 -6.17 -6.56 -23.10
N ARG A 110 -6.48 -5.72 -22.10
CA ARG A 110 -7.80 -5.08 -21.99
C ARG A 110 -8.13 -4.16 -23.17
N SER A 111 -7.14 -3.44 -23.71
CA SER A 111 -7.34 -2.57 -24.88
C SER A 111 -7.71 -3.33 -26.15
N LEU A 112 -7.30 -4.61 -26.23
CA LEU A 112 -7.63 -5.53 -27.33
C LEU A 112 -8.89 -6.37 -27.06
N GLY A 113 -9.60 -6.14 -25.96
CA GLY A 113 -10.77 -6.93 -25.57
C GLY A 113 -10.44 -8.35 -25.09
N LEU A 114 -9.17 -8.65 -24.78
CA LEU A 114 -8.74 -9.96 -24.27
C LEU A 114 -9.15 -10.12 -22.80
N LYS A 115 -9.47 -11.36 -22.41
CA LYS A 115 -9.94 -11.66 -21.07
C LYS A 115 -8.79 -11.63 -20.07
N VAL A 116 -8.99 -10.92 -18.96
CA VAL A 116 -8.10 -10.89 -17.80
C VAL A 116 -8.90 -11.30 -16.57
N SER A 117 -8.39 -12.25 -15.79
CA SER A 117 -9.10 -12.83 -14.65
C SER A 117 -8.21 -12.85 -13.39
N PRO A 118 -8.62 -12.24 -12.27
CA PRO A 118 -7.87 -12.31 -11.04
C PRO A 118 -8.09 -13.65 -10.30
N ILE A 119 -7.01 -14.20 -9.75
CA ILE A 119 -7.02 -15.27 -8.75
C ILE A 119 -6.67 -14.64 -7.40
N PRO A 120 -7.65 -14.47 -6.49
CA PRO A 120 -7.40 -13.95 -5.15
C PRO A 120 -6.36 -14.81 -4.41
N GLY A 121 -5.57 -14.15 -3.58
CA GLY A 121 -4.54 -14.79 -2.76
C GLY A 121 -3.74 -13.77 -1.95
N PRO A 122 -2.53 -14.13 -1.51
CA PRO A 122 -1.75 -13.32 -0.59
C PRO A 122 -1.43 -11.91 -1.10
N CYS A 123 -1.54 -10.93 -0.20
CA CYS A 123 -1.12 -9.55 -0.43
C CYS A 123 -0.61 -8.98 0.89
N ALA A 124 0.68 -8.64 0.96
CA ALA A 124 1.31 -8.20 2.21
C ALA A 124 0.64 -6.95 2.81
N VAL A 125 0.19 -6.00 1.97
CA VAL A 125 -0.57 -4.81 2.40
C VAL A 125 -1.83 -5.19 3.18
N ILE A 126 -2.64 -6.09 2.62
CA ILE A 126 -3.92 -6.49 3.21
C ILE A 126 -3.69 -7.37 4.44
N SER A 127 -2.72 -8.29 4.39
CA SER A 127 -2.33 -9.11 5.54
C SER A 127 -1.84 -8.27 6.71
N ALA A 128 -1.04 -7.22 6.46
CA ALA A 128 -0.55 -6.33 7.50
C ALA A 128 -1.70 -5.49 8.10
N LEU A 129 -2.57 -4.93 7.26
CA LEU A 129 -3.72 -4.12 7.69
C LEU A 129 -4.69 -4.90 8.58
N SER A 130 -4.94 -6.19 8.27
CA SER A 130 -5.92 -7.00 9.00
C SER A 130 -5.54 -7.25 10.46
N VAL A 131 -4.26 -7.12 10.80
CA VAL A 131 -3.70 -7.32 12.15
C VAL A 131 -3.18 -6.02 12.78
N ALA A 132 -3.30 -4.89 12.09
CA ALA A 132 -2.71 -3.62 12.53
C ALA A 132 -3.45 -2.93 13.68
N GLY A 133 -4.73 -3.22 13.88
CA GLY A 133 -5.56 -2.51 14.86
C GLY A 133 -5.84 -1.03 14.52
N LEU A 134 -5.58 -0.61 13.28
CA LEU A 134 -5.88 0.74 12.77
C LEU A 134 -7.18 0.75 11.94
N PRO A 135 -7.82 1.92 11.72
CA PRO A 135 -9.01 2.02 10.87
C PRO A 135 -8.77 1.47 9.45
N THR A 136 -9.68 0.63 8.97
CA THR A 136 -9.60 -0.04 7.66
C THR A 136 -10.80 0.23 6.76
N ASP A 137 -11.74 1.09 7.17
CA ASP A 137 -12.87 1.52 6.34
C ASP A 137 -12.40 2.25 5.07
N ARG A 138 -11.33 3.05 5.20
CA ARG A 138 -10.61 3.69 4.10
C ARG A 138 -9.12 3.75 4.43
N PHE A 139 -8.30 3.34 3.48
CA PHE A 139 -6.84 3.42 3.59
C PHE A 139 -6.22 3.89 2.27
N THR A 140 -4.95 4.27 2.31
CA THR A 140 -4.11 4.46 1.12
C THR A 140 -2.98 3.43 1.09
N PHE A 141 -2.62 3.01 -0.10
CA PHE A 141 -1.36 2.31 -0.34
C PHE A 141 -0.44 3.22 -1.13
N GLU A 142 0.70 3.57 -0.55
CA GLU A 142 1.62 4.59 -1.07
C GLU A 142 2.87 3.98 -1.73
N GLY A 143 2.93 2.65 -1.86
CA GLY A 143 4.07 1.93 -2.40
C GLY A 143 5.29 2.03 -1.48
N PHE A 144 6.48 2.14 -2.07
CA PHE A 144 7.73 2.27 -1.32
C PHE A 144 8.04 3.73 -0.95
N LEU A 145 8.46 3.95 0.30
CA LEU A 145 9.04 5.24 0.67
C LEU A 145 10.37 5.48 -0.08
N PRO A 146 10.67 6.75 -0.47
CA PRO A 146 11.96 7.09 -1.07
C PRO A 146 13.14 6.70 -0.17
N SER A 147 14.22 6.23 -0.79
CA SER A 147 15.42 5.81 -0.06
C SER A 147 16.18 6.96 0.58
N LYS A 148 16.22 8.12 -0.09
CA LYS A 148 16.92 9.32 0.40
C LYS A 148 16.03 10.11 1.35
N SER A 149 16.57 10.46 2.53
CA SER A 149 15.84 11.18 3.59
C SER A 149 15.14 12.45 3.08
N ALA A 150 15.82 13.31 2.32
CA ALA A 150 15.18 14.54 1.80
C ALA A 150 13.92 14.24 0.95
N ALA A 151 13.99 13.27 0.03
CA ALA A 151 12.84 12.89 -0.79
C ALA A 151 11.74 12.21 0.03
N ARG A 152 12.12 11.43 1.05
CA ARG A 152 11.19 10.78 1.99
C ARG A 152 10.46 11.82 2.84
N GLN A 153 11.15 12.80 3.39
CA GLN A 153 10.56 13.90 4.15
C GLN A 153 9.56 14.70 3.30
N VAL A 154 9.88 14.98 2.02
CA VAL A 154 8.94 15.62 1.09
C VAL A 154 7.68 14.77 0.88
N LYS A 155 7.85 13.46 0.65
CA LYS A 155 6.71 12.53 0.49
C LYS A 155 5.84 12.47 1.74
N LEU A 156 6.45 12.41 2.93
CA LEU A 156 5.74 12.41 4.21
C LEU A 156 5.01 13.74 4.46
N ALA A 157 5.63 14.88 4.14
CA ALA A 157 5.02 16.19 4.32
C ALA A 157 3.75 16.36 3.47
N ASN A 158 3.73 15.80 2.26
CA ASN A 158 2.54 15.78 1.40
C ASN A 158 1.38 14.94 1.97
N LEU A 159 1.66 14.10 2.97
CA LEU A 159 0.72 13.19 3.63
C LEU A 159 0.42 13.60 5.08
N LEU A 160 0.91 14.76 5.53
CA LEU A 160 0.75 15.23 6.90
C LEU A 160 -0.71 15.25 7.35
N GLU A 161 -1.58 15.75 6.46
CA GLU A 161 -3.01 15.95 6.68
C GLU A 161 -3.87 14.77 6.18
N GLU A 162 -3.27 13.67 5.72
CA GLU A 162 -4.02 12.52 5.20
C GLU A 162 -4.78 11.82 6.34
N PRO A 163 -6.13 11.82 6.36
CA PRO A 163 -6.89 11.26 7.48
C PRO A 163 -7.04 9.73 7.45
N ARG A 164 -6.75 9.09 6.32
CA ARG A 164 -6.86 7.63 6.18
C ARG A 164 -5.62 6.95 6.73
N THR A 165 -5.76 5.71 7.17
CA THR A 165 -4.61 4.83 7.42
C THR A 165 -3.77 4.73 6.16
N MET A 166 -2.45 4.90 6.29
CA MET A 166 -1.51 4.87 5.17
C MET A 166 -0.61 3.65 5.26
N VAL A 167 -0.50 2.88 4.18
CA VAL A 167 0.33 1.69 4.11
C VAL A 167 1.48 1.89 3.13
N PHE A 168 2.67 1.51 3.56
CA PHE A 168 3.89 1.58 2.77
C PHE A 168 4.61 0.24 2.82
N TYR A 169 5.33 -0.05 1.74
CA TYR A 169 6.46 -0.95 1.82
C TYR A 169 7.71 -0.16 2.22
N ASP A 170 8.56 -0.78 3.03
CA ASP A 170 9.85 -0.22 3.37
C ASP A 170 10.93 -1.29 3.53
N ALA A 171 12.19 -0.87 3.48
CA ALA A 171 13.32 -1.76 3.64
C ALA A 171 13.77 -1.75 5.11
N PRO A 172 13.79 -2.90 5.82
CA PRO A 172 14.13 -2.95 7.24
C PRO A 172 15.48 -2.33 7.60
N ARG A 173 16.48 -2.48 6.72
CA ARG A 173 17.83 -1.92 6.87
C ARG A 173 17.90 -0.39 7.01
N ARG A 174 16.84 0.33 6.65
CA ARG A 174 16.73 1.80 6.79
C ARG A 174 15.55 2.22 7.67
N ALA A 175 14.93 1.29 8.40
CA ALA A 175 13.73 1.56 9.18
C ALA A 175 13.97 2.62 10.27
N ILE A 176 15.16 2.65 10.87
CA ILE A 176 15.56 3.70 11.83
C ILE A 176 15.52 5.07 11.17
N ASP A 177 16.13 5.23 9.98
CA ASP A 177 16.12 6.50 9.24
C ASP A 177 14.70 6.89 8.81
N THR A 178 13.88 5.90 8.44
CA THR A 178 12.47 6.12 8.09
C THR A 178 11.68 6.64 9.29
N LEU A 179 11.78 5.99 10.45
CA LEU A 179 11.08 6.43 11.65
C LEU A 179 11.58 7.78 12.16
N ALA A 180 12.89 8.05 12.10
CA ALA A 180 13.43 9.36 12.42
C ALA A 180 12.80 10.47 11.55
N ASP A 181 12.62 10.21 10.25
CA ASP A 181 11.95 11.15 9.35
C ASP A 181 10.45 11.27 9.63
N ILE A 182 9.78 10.18 10.03
CA ILE A 182 8.37 10.21 10.44
C ILE A 182 8.19 11.02 11.72
N VAL A 183 9.00 10.79 12.75
CA VAL A 183 8.99 11.57 13.99
C VAL A 183 9.17 13.05 13.68
N LYS A 184 10.12 13.38 12.79
CA LYS A 184 10.41 14.76 12.39
C LYS A 184 9.26 15.43 11.62
N VAL A 185 8.61 14.70 10.72
CA VAL A 185 7.64 15.29 9.76
C VAL A 185 6.19 15.13 10.22
N LEU A 186 5.80 13.94 10.67
CA LEU A 186 4.44 13.60 11.09
C LEU A 186 4.22 13.71 12.60
N GLY A 187 5.30 13.84 13.38
CA GLY A 187 5.31 13.96 14.84
C GLY A 187 5.53 12.62 15.54
N GLY A 188 6.26 12.65 16.66
CA GLY A 188 6.63 11.44 17.43
C GLY A 188 5.44 10.65 17.99
N GLN A 189 4.33 11.32 18.28
CA GLN A 189 3.11 10.71 18.82
C GLN A 189 2.22 10.06 17.75
N ARG A 190 2.60 10.14 16.47
CA ARG A 190 1.87 9.46 15.40
C ARG A 190 1.92 7.95 15.64
N HIS A 191 0.76 7.29 15.66
CA HIS A 191 0.73 5.84 15.83
C HIS A 191 1.17 5.15 14.54
N VAL A 192 2.03 4.15 14.69
CA VAL A 192 2.65 3.42 13.58
C VAL A 192 2.66 1.94 13.94
N VAL A 193 2.47 1.09 12.93
CA VAL A 193 2.60 -0.36 13.03
C VAL A 193 3.68 -0.83 12.06
N ILE A 194 4.63 -1.60 12.57
CA ILE A 194 5.60 -2.33 11.76
C ILE A 194 5.19 -3.79 11.72
N SER A 195 4.91 -4.30 10.52
CA SER A 195 4.70 -5.73 10.26
C SER A 195 5.91 -6.28 9.51
N ARG A 196 6.76 -7.05 10.18
CA ARG A 196 8.01 -7.59 9.66
C ARG A 196 7.89 -9.09 9.42
N GLU A 197 8.45 -9.56 8.30
CA GLU A 197 8.53 -11.00 7.96
C GLU A 197 7.18 -11.73 8.05
N LEU A 198 6.11 -11.08 7.58
CA LEU A 198 4.76 -11.66 7.56
C LEU A 198 4.77 -13.07 6.95
N THR A 199 4.04 -13.97 7.60
CA THR A 199 3.88 -15.40 7.31
C THR A 199 5.11 -16.28 7.59
N LYS A 200 6.27 -15.69 7.91
CA LYS A 200 7.54 -16.42 8.10
C LYS A 200 7.81 -16.70 9.58
N THR A 201 8.86 -17.49 9.86
CA THR A 201 9.26 -17.91 11.22
C THR A 201 9.48 -16.74 12.19
N PHE A 202 9.97 -15.61 11.70
CA PHE A 202 10.29 -14.44 12.53
C PHE A 202 9.26 -13.32 12.34
N GLU A 203 8.01 -13.65 12.05
CA GLU A 203 6.93 -12.67 11.98
C GLU A 203 6.89 -11.81 13.24
N THR A 204 6.81 -10.49 13.07
CA THR A 204 6.72 -9.53 14.18
C THR A 204 5.78 -8.41 13.78
N ILE A 205 4.75 -8.18 14.60
CA ILE A 205 3.83 -7.05 14.45
C ILE A 205 3.99 -6.20 15.71
N HIS A 206 4.49 -4.99 15.56
CA HIS A 206 4.69 -4.05 16.68
C HIS A 206 3.96 -2.74 16.39
N SER A 207 3.15 -2.31 17.36
CA SER A 207 2.27 -1.14 17.26
C SER A 207 2.57 -0.19 18.41
N ASP A 208 3.04 1.01 18.11
CA ASP A 208 3.33 2.05 19.10
C ASP A 208 3.36 3.43 18.45
N THR A 209 3.66 4.47 19.22
CA THR A 209 4.05 5.78 18.69
C THR A 209 5.34 5.68 17.88
N ALA A 210 5.50 6.56 16.88
CA ALA A 210 6.69 6.60 16.04
C ALA A 210 7.99 6.80 16.85
N GLU A 211 7.93 7.56 17.94
CA GLU A 211 9.08 7.78 18.84
C GLU A 211 9.46 6.51 19.60
N ASN A 212 8.50 5.79 20.18
CA ASN A 212 8.78 4.53 20.87
C ASN A 212 9.29 3.44 19.91
N LEU A 213 8.69 3.35 18.71
CA LEU A 213 9.15 2.42 17.68
C LEU A 213 10.58 2.74 17.20
N LEU A 214 10.97 4.01 17.16
CA LEU A 214 12.35 4.40 16.84
C LEU A 214 13.33 3.87 17.88
N VAL A 215 13.00 3.99 19.17
CA VAL A 215 13.80 3.42 20.26
C VAL A 215 13.85 1.89 20.14
N TRP A 216 12.70 1.24 19.97
CA TRP A 216 12.61 -0.22 19.82
C TRP A 216 13.49 -0.77 18.68
N LEU A 217 13.50 -0.09 17.51
CA LEU A 217 14.36 -0.48 16.38
C LEU A 217 15.86 -0.33 16.69
N GLN A 218 16.25 0.62 17.54
CA GLN A 218 17.65 0.83 17.94
C GLN A 218 18.14 -0.22 18.95
N GLU A 219 17.22 -0.84 19.70
CA GLU A 219 17.55 -1.83 20.74
C GLU A 219 17.83 -3.23 20.17
N ASP A 220 17.22 -3.62 19.03
CA ASP A 220 17.39 -4.94 18.43
C ASP A 220 17.65 -4.90 16.92
N ALA A 221 18.90 -5.15 16.54
CA ALA A 221 19.32 -5.20 15.14
C ALA A 221 18.62 -6.29 14.30
N ASN A 222 17.98 -7.30 14.92
CA ASN A 222 17.19 -8.29 14.17
C ASN A 222 15.93 -7.69 13.56
N GLN A 223 15.43 -6.58 14.09
CA GLN A 223 14.26 -5.88 13.55
C GLN A 223 14.56 -5.16 12.22
N LEU A 224 15.86 -5.04 11.86
CA LEU A 224 16.33 -4.42 10.62
C LEU A 224 16.59 -5.43 9.49
N LYS A 225 16.08 -6.66 9.61
CA LYS A 225 16.25 -7.75 8.63
C LYS A 225 14.92 -8.17 7.98
N GLY A 226 15.04 -8.75 6.79
CA GLY A 226 13.91 -9.32 6.05
C GLY A 226 13.13 -8.28 5.26
N GLU A 227 11.81 -8.42 5.28
CA GLU A 227 10.84 -7.53 4.62
C GLU A 227 9.91 -6.90 5.64
N MET A 228 9.39 -5.71 5.34
CA MET A 228 8.42 -5.04 6.21
C MET A 228 7.34 -4.25 5.47
N VAL A 229 6.18 -4.21 6.10
CA VAL A 229 5.09 -3.29 5.80
C VAL A 229 5.00 -2.30 6.95
N LEU A 230 4.97 -1.01 6.62
CA LEU A 230 4.80 0.09 7.56
C LEU A 230 3.38 0.65 7.40
N ILE A 231 2.65 0.75 8.51
CA ILE A 231 1.29 1.27 8.53
C ILE A 231 1.27 2.46 9.46
N ILE A 232 0.81 3.60 8.98
CA ILE A 232 0.81 4.86 9.72
C ILE A 232 -0.64 5.28 9.93
N GLU A 233 -1.00 5.59 11.16
CA GLU A 233 -2.32 6.13 11.49
C GLU A 233 -2.57 7.43 10.72
N GLY A 234 -3.79 7.60 10.22
CA GLY A 234 -4.19 8.84 9.58
C GLY A 234 -4.14 10.03 10.54
N ASN A 235 -4.08 11.24 10.00
CA ASN A 235 -4.21 12.45 10.78
C ASN A 235 -5.58 12.48 11.48
N LYS A 236 -5.58 12.68 12.79
CA LYS A 236 -6.82 12.84 13.56
C LYS A 236 -7.41 14.19 13.24
N ILE A 237 -8.45 14.20 12.40
CA ILE A 237 -9.25 15.40 12.18
C ILE A 237 -10.04 15.65 13.45
N ASP A 238 -9.61 16.64 14.23
CA ASP A 238 -10.47 17.22 15.26
C ASP A 238 -11.58 18.00 14.55
N ALA A 239 -12.80 17.47 14.61
CA ALA A 239 -13.98 18.07 13.98
C ALA A 239 -14.34 19.44 14.58
N ASP A 240 -13.86 19.73 15.79
CA ASP A 240 -14.04 21.03 16.46
C ASP A 240 -12.84 21.97 16.26
N ALA A 241 -11.73 21.51 15.66
CA ALA A 241 -10.57 22.36 15.39
C ALA A 241 -10.88 23.41 14.33
N ILE A 242 -10.42 24.64 14.58
CA ILE A 242 -10.57 25.75 13.64
C ILE A 242 -9.46 25.66 12.59
N PRO A 243 -9.79 25.58 11.28
CA PRO A 243 -8.78 25.51 10.24
C PRO A 243 -7.81 26.71 10.27
N ALA A 244 -6.53 26.48 9.99
CA ALA A 244 -5.52 27.56 9.95
C ALA A 244 -5.93 28.72 9.04
N LYS A 245 -6.52 28.42 7.87
CA LYS A 245 -7.05 29.45 6.94
C LYS A 245 -8.17 30.29 7.56
N ALA A 246 -8.99 29.71 8.44
CA ALA A 246 -10.01 30.45 9.17
C ALA A 246 -9.36 31.40 10.18
N ILE A 247 -8.29 30.97 10.85
CA ILE A 247 -7.50 31.83 11.76
C ILE A 247 -6.82 32.97 10.99
N ASP A 248 -6.22 32.70 9.84
CA ASP A 248 -5.58 33.74 9.01
C ASP A 248 -6.59 34.75 8.48
N THR A 249 -7.76 34.28 8.03
CA THR A 249 -8.86 35.16 7.64
C THR A 249 -9.36 36.00 8.82
N LEU A 250 -9.51 35.39 9.99
CA LEU A 250 -9.89 36.10 11.21
C LEU A 250 -8.88 37.21 11.55
N LYS A 251 -7.57 36.96 11.46
CA LYS A 251 -6.51 37.97 11.70
C LYS A 251 -6.65 39.17 10.77
N LEU A 252 -6.87 38.93 9.48
CA LEU A 252 -7.07 40.00 8.50
C LEU A 252 -8.33 40.82 8.80
N LEU A 253 -9.45 40.14 9.12
CA LEU A 253 -10.69 40.84 9.46
C LEU A 253 -10.58 41.62 10.78
N LEU A 254 -9.83 41.14 11.77
CA LEU A 254 -9.63 41.83 13.05
C LEU A 254 -8.89 43.17 12.91
N ALA A 255 -8.09 43.35 11.84
CA ALA A 255 -7.46 44.63 11.53
C ALA A 255 -8.48 45.68 11.06
N GLU A 256 -9.55 45.24 10.39
CA GLU A 256 -10.51 46.12 9.70
C GLU A 256 -11.83 46.30 10.47
N MET A 257 -12.16 45.40 11.41
CA MET A 257 -13.45 45.44 12.11
C MET A 257 -13.44 44.89 13.54
N LYS A 258 -14.51 45.18 14.28
CA LYS A 258 -14.68 44.72 15.67
C LYS A 258 -14.70 43.18 15.74
N PRO A 259 -14.12 42.57 16.79
CA PRO A 259 -14.01 41.11 16.94
C PRO A 259 -15.31 40.34 16.69
N LYS A 260 -16.43 40.82 17.25
CA LYS A 260 -17.74 40.18 17.08
C LYS A 260 -18.19 40.03 15.61
N LYS A 261 -17.83 40.98 14.75
CA LYS A 261 -18.16 40.94 13.31
C LYS A 261 -17.14 40.09 12.55
N ALA A 262 -15.86 40.22 12.86
CA ALA A 262 -14.80 39.40 12.28
C ALA A 262 -15.04 37.90 12.53
N CYS A 263 -15.30 37.49 13.78
CA CYS A 263 -15.61 36.09 14.12
C CYS A 263 -16.89 35.58 13.44
N ALA A 264 -17.90 36.44 13.24
CA ALA A 264 -19.15 36.03 12.58
C ALA A 264 -18.93 35.73 11.08
N ILE A 265 -18.21 36.61 10.39
CA ILE A 265 -17.90 36.45 8.96
C ILE A 265 -16.99 35.23 8.76
N THR A 266 -15.93 35.08 9.57
CA THR A 266 -15.07 33.89 9.49
C THR A 266 -15.84 32.60 9.76
N ALA A 267 -16.74 32.58 10.76
CA ALA A 267 -17.59 31.42 11.05
C ALA A 267 -18.44 31.03 9.83
N GLU A 268 -19.02 32.01 9.16
CA GLU A 268 -19.87 31.81 7.98
C GLU A 268 -19.08 31.32 6.77
N ILE A 269 -17.89 31.88 6.51
CA ILE A 269 -17.02 31.48 5.38
C ILE A 269 -16.55 30.03 5.53
N TYR A 270 -16.19 29.61 6.74
CA TYR A 270 -15.53 28.32 6.99
C TYR A 270 -16.42 27.27 7.65
N GLY A 271 -17.68 27.59 7.97
CA GLY A 271 -18.61 26.66 8.61
C GLY A 271 -18.22 26.25 10.03
N VAL A 272 -17.50 27.10 10.77
CA VAL A 272 -17.01 26.79 12.13
C VAL A 272 -17.82 27.49 13.22
N LYS A 273 -17.75 26.99 14.46
CA LYS A 273 -18.45 27.57 15.61
C LYS A 273 -17.88 28.95 15.95
N LYS A 274 -18.73 29.99 15.93
CA LYS A 274 -18.37 31.38 16.24
C LYS A 274 -17.70 31.56 17.61
N ASN A 275 -18.13 30.81 18.63
CA ASN A 275 -17.57 30.93 19.97
C ASN A 275 -16.09 30.55 20.01
N ALA A 276 -15.70 29.47 19.33
CA ALA A 276 -14.32 29.03 19.27
C ALA A 276 -13.41 30.09 18.58
N LEU A 277 -13.93 30.81 17.58
CA LEU A 277 -13.22 31.93 16.95
C LEU A 277 -13.06 33.15 17.87
N TYR A 278 -13.95 33.33 18.85
CA TYR A 278 -13.93 34.48 19.75
C TYR A 278 -12.79 34.36 20.76
N ASP A 279 -12.57 33.15 21.29
CA ASP A 279 -11.46 32.87 22.21
C ASP A 279 -10.10 33.08 21.51
N ILE A 280 -9.99 32.67 20.24
CA ILE A 280 -8.81 32.94 19.40
C ILE A 280 -8.65 34.44 19.11
N ALA A 281 -9.74 35.17 18.83
CA ALA A 281 -9.66 36.61 18.58
C ALA A 281 -9.17 37.40 19.80
N LEU A 282 -9.48 36.94 21.01
CA LEU A 282 -9.03 37.55 22.26
C LEU A 282 -7.53 37.31 22.48
N SER A 283 -7.03 36.10 22.20
CA SER A 283 -5.60 35.78 22.35
C SER A 283 -4.70 36.44 21.30
N ILE A 284 -5.23 36.82 20.14
CA ILE A 284 -4.50 37.56 19.10
C ILE A 284 -4.31 39.05 19.47
N LYS A 285 -5.18 39.61 20.32
CA LYS A 285 -5.13 41.02 20.73
C LYS A 285 -4.23 41.30 21.94
N SER A 286 -3.84 40.25 22.67
CA SER A 286 -2.84 40.27 23.74
C SER A 286 -1.44 40.07 23.17
#